data_AF-A0A951GFE6-F1
#
_entry.id   AF-A0A951GFE6-F1
#
_cell.length_a   1.000
_cell.length_b   1.000
_cell.length_c   1.000
_cell.angle_alpha   90.00
_cell.angle_beta   90.00
_cell.angle_gamma   90.00
#
_symmetry.space_group_name_H-M   'P 1'
#
loop_
_entity.id
_entity.type
_entity.pdbx_description
1 polymer ?
#
loop_
_entity_poly.entity_id
_entity_poly.type
_entity_poly.pdbx_seq_one_letter_code
_entity_poly.pdbx_strand_id
1 'polypeptide(L)'
;MSRARAHTTPSAIRVTAPLSPSDKVGSLRLLLVLSLLCWGPPAHAEELVADLTSHLIAITTGFTGASVVLFGATDGPGDIIVGVRGPEREMTVR
;
A
#
# COMPACT_ATOMS: atom_id res chain seq x y z
N MET A 1 5.88 54.63 19.98
CA MET A 1 4.83 53.71 20.48
C MET A 1 4.70 52.53 19.53
N SER A 2 4.82 51.32 20.07
CA SER A 2 4.14 50.09 19.64
C SER A 2 4.65 49.28 18.42
N ARG A 3 4.95 48.00 18.74
CA ARG A 3 4.86 46.78 17.90
C ARG A 3 5.95 46.60 16.81
N ALA A 4 6.44 45.41 16.45
CA ALA A 4 6.01 44.01 16.58
C ALA A 4 7.26 43.11 16.44
N ARG A 5 7.45 42.05 17.25
CA ARG A 5 7.20 40.62 16.94
C ARG A 5 7.76 40.10 15.60
N ALA A 6 8.74 39.19 15.68
CA ALA A 6 8.89 37.95 14.90
C ALA A 6 10.08 37.18 15.53
N HIS A 7 9.94 36.00 16.17
CA HIS A 7 9.61 34.70 15.57
C HIS A 7 10.52 34.46 14.35
N THR A 8 11.51 33.57 14.37
CA THR A 8 11.39 32.11 14.49
C THR A 8 12.79 31.49 14.71
N THR A 9 12.93 30.59 15.68
CA THR A 9 14.04 29.63 15.74
C THR A 9 13.59 28.32 15.09
N PRO A 10 14.18 27.86 13.98
CA PRO A 10 14.16 26.45 13.63
C PRO A 10 15.27 25.75 14.45
N SER A 11 14.88 25.03 15.49
CA SER A 11 15.77 24.13 16.22
C SER A 11 16.21 23.04 15.26
N ALA A 12 17.48 23.09 14.88
CA ALA A 12 18.11 22.14 13.98
C ALA A 12 18.07 20.74 14.59
N ILE A 13 17.49 19.84 13.81
CA ILE A 13 17.64 18.38 13.87
C ILE A 13 19.10 18.04 14.22
N ARG A 14 19.33 17.44 15.39
CA ARG A 14 20.61 16.83 15.74
C ARG A 14 20.42 15.34 15.92
N VAL A 15 20.52 14.63 14.79
CA VAL A 15 20.80 13.20 14.73
C VAL A 15 22.26 13.01 15.11
N THR A 16 22.56 12.64 16.35
CA THR A 16 23.84 12.03 16.70
C THR A 16 23.63 11.06 17.84
N ALA A 17 23.50 9.78 17.50
CA ALA A 17 23.75 8.70 18.43
C ALA A 17 25.24 8.64 18.74
N PRO A 18 25.61 8.44 20.01
CA PRO A 18 26.73 7.58 20.35
C PRO A 18 26.14 6.29 20.92
N LEU A 19 26.22 5.20 20.14
CA LEU A 19 25.94 3.85 20.64
C LEU A 19 27.02 3.52 21.69
N SER A 20 26.64 3.49 22.97
CA SER A 20 27.54 3.17 24.07
C SER A 20 27.95 1.70 23.99
N PRO A 21 29.21 1.33 24.32
CA PRO A 21 29.67 -0.07 24.26
C PRO A 21 28.90 -1.03 25.19
N SER A 22 28.14 -0.51 26.16
CA SER A 22 27.24 -1.25 27.07
C SER A 22 25.87 -1.59 26.48
N ASP A 23 25.51 -1.02 25.32
CA ASP A 23 24.15 -1.11 24.77
C ASP A 23 23.93 -2.37 23.91
N LYS A 24 24.95 -3.22 23.76
CA LYS A 24 24.86 -4.45 22.94
C LYS A 24 23.74 -5.37 23.40
N VAL A 25 23.48 -5.45 24.71
CA VAL A 25 22.39 -6.28 25.26
C VAL A 25 21.02 -5.66 24.97
N GLY A 26 20.91 -4.33 25.04
CA GLY A 26 19.69 -3.60 24.69
C GLY A 26 19.38 -3.65 23.19
N SER A 27 20.41 -3.48 22.36
CA SER A 27 20.35 -3.59 20.90
C SER A 27 20.03 -5.02 20.46
N LEU A 28 20.63 -6.03 21.11
CA LEU A 28 20.32 -7.44 20.84
C LEU A 28 18.88 -7.78 21.24
N ARG A 29 18.39 -7.28 22.38
CA ARG A 29 16.99 -7.44 22.79
C ARG A 29 16.03 -6.73 21.83
N LEU A 30 16.37 -5.54 21.37
CA LEU A 30 15.57 -4.79 20.40
C LEU A 30 15.51 -5.52 19.06
N LEU A 31 16.65 -6.01 18.56
CA LEU A 31 16.74 -6.81 17.33
C LEU A 31 15.96 -8.11 17.45
N LEU A 32 16.02 -8.76 18.62
CA LEU A 32 15.25 -9.98 18.87
C LEU A 32 13.75 -9.71 18.84
N VAL A 33 13.29 -8.65 19.53
CA VAL A 33 11.87 -8.24 19.52
C VAL A 33 11.42 -7.86 18.10
N LEU A 34 12.22 -7.09 17.36
CA LEU A 34 11.86 -6.68 15.99
C LEU A 34 11.82 -7.87 15.02
N SER A 35 12.75 -8.82 15.18
CA SER A 35 12.77 -10.08 14.43
C SER A 35 11.52 -10.91 14.72
N LEU A 36 11.10 -11.01 15.99
CA LEU A 36 9.85 -11.66 16.36
C LEU A 36 8.62 -10.95 15.78
N LEU A 37 8.62 -9.62 15.69
CA LEU A 37 7.51 -8.85 15.11
C LEU A 37 7.38 -9.03 13.59
N CYS A 38 8.50 -9.22 12.87
CA CYS A 38 8.48 -9.48 11.44
C CYS A 38 8.06 -10.92 11.08
N TRP A 39 7.95 -11.82 12.05
CA TRP A 39 7.60 -13.24 11.83
C TRP A 39 6.09 -13.52 11.85
N GLY A 40 5.25 -12.50 11.69
CA GLY A 40 3.80 -12.67 11.61
C GLY A 40 3.36 -13.57 10.44
N PRO A 41 2.21 -14.26 10.56
CA PRO A 41 1.65 -15.03 9.47
C PRO A 41 1.40 -14.11 8.25
N PRO A 42 1.58 -14.62 7.02
CA PRO A 42 1.27 -13.85 5.82
C PRO A 42 -0.20 -13.42 5.87
N ALA A 43 -0.48 -12.19 5.43
CA ALA A 43 -1.86 -11.75 5.25
C ALA A 43 -2.51 -12.67 4.22
N HIS A 44 -3.45 -13.50 4.68
CA HIS A 44 -4.22 -14.38 3.82
C HIS A 44 -5.33 -13.54 3.19
N ALA A 45 -5.18 -13.21 1.91
CA ALA A 45 -6.29 -12.73 1.11
C ALA A 45 -7.20 -13.93 0.81
N GLU A 46 -8.44 -13.88 1.27
CA GLU A 46 -9.45 -14.85 0.89
C GLU A 46 -9.74 -14.69 -0.61
N GLU A 47 -9.72 -15.80 -1.34
CA GLU A 47 -10.03 -15.79 -2.76
C GLU A 47 -11.53 -15.52 -2.93
N LEU A 48 -11.86 -14.30 -3.36
CA LEU A 48 -13.23 -13.93 -3.67
C LEU A 48 -13.74 -14.81 -4.82
N VAL A 49 -14.69 -15.71 -4.53
CA VAL A 49 -15.42 -16.44 -5.57
C VAL A 49 -16.30 -15.42 -6.29
N ALA A 50 -15.84 -14.94 -7.43
CA ALA A 50 -16.57 -14.01 -8.26
C ALA A 50 -16.61 -14.42 -9.73
N ASP A 51 -17.75 -14.20 -10.36
CA ASP A 51 -17.97 -14.46 -11.78
C ASP A 51 -18.40 -13.18 -12.50
N LEU A 52 -18.00 -13.08 -13.76
CA LEU A 52 -18.25 -11.95 -14.64
C LEU A 52 -19.34 -12.32 -15.65
N THR A 53 -20.35 -11.46 -15.80
CA THR A 53 -21.47 -11.70 -16.73
C THR A 53 -21.02 -11.84 -18.19
N SER A 54 -19.88 -11.23 -18.56
CA SER A 54 -19.33 -11.24 -19.92
C SER A 54 -17.83 -11.52 -19.86
N HIS A 55 -17.40 -12.59 -20.54
CA HIS A 55 -16.00 -13.02 -20.57
C HIS A 55 -15.17 -12.39 -21.71
N LEU A 56 -15.76 -11.53 -22.56
CA LEU A 56 -15.02 -10.92 -23.67
C LEU A 56 -15.64 -9.59 -24.12
N ILE A 57 -14.90 -8.49 -23.96
CA ILE A 57 -15.27 -7.17 -24.49
C ILE A 57 -14.39 -6.89 -25.72
N ALA A 58 -14.99 -6.93 -26.90
CA ALA A 58 -14.29 -6.58 -28.14
C ALA A 58 -14.10 -5.06 -28.23
N ILE A 59 -12.85 -4.60 -28.22
CA ILE A 59 -12.49 -3.19 -28.43
C ILE A 59 -12.22 -2.99 -29.93
N THR A 60 -13.03 -2.14 -30.57
CA THR A 60 -12.92 -1.77 -31.99
C THR A 60 -12.83 -0.25 -32.13
N THR A 61 -12.64 0.26 -33.35
CA THR A 61 -12.52 1.71 -33.62
C THR A 61 -13.77 2.54 -33.24
N GLY A 62 -14.92 1.88 -33.06
CA GLY A 62 -16.16 2.51 -32.58
C GLY A 62 -16.49 2.22 -31.12
N PHE A 63 -15.55 1.66 -30.34
CA PHE A 63 -15.81 1.28 -28.95
C PHE A 63 -15.97 2.53 -28.06
N THR A 64 -17.13 2.65 -27.42
CA THR A 64 -17.48 3.78 -26.53
C THR A 64 -17.46 3.41 -25.06
N GLY A 65 -17.13 2.15 -24.73
CA GLY A 65 -17.13 1.62 -23.37
C GLY A 65 -17.96 0.34 -23.25
N ALA A 66 -17.79 -0.35 -22.11
CA ALA A 66 -18.59 -1.51 -21.75
C ALA A 66 -18.91 -1.45 -20.26
N SER A 67 -20.10 -1.93 -19.90
CA SER A 67 -20.49 -2.12 -18.51
C SER A 67 -20.27 -3.58 -18.13
N VAL A 68 -19.63 -3.80 -16.98
CA VAL A 68 -19.34 -5.14 -16.46
C VAL A 68 -20.01 -5.28 -15.10
N VAL A 69 -20.66 -6.43 -14.89
CA VAL A 69 -21.27 -6.78 -13.61
C VAL A 69 -20.53 -7.98 -13.04
N LEU A 70 -20.00 -7.81 -11.84
CA LEU A 70 -19.30 -8.81 -11.04
C LEU A 70 -20.27 -9.31 -9.96
N PHE A 71 -20.44 -10.63 -9.88
CA PHE A 71 -21.20 -11.29 -8.81
C PHE A 71 -20.23 -12.08 -7.95
N GLY A 72 -20.43 -12.11 -6.62
CA GLY A 72 -19.60 -12.91 -5.74
C GLY A 72 -20.12 -12.93 -4.30
N ALA A 73 -19.45 -13.69 -3.43
CA ALA A 73 -19.74 -13.79 -2.01
C ALA A 73 -18.44 -13.81 -1.19
N THR A 74 -18.50 -13.33 0.06
CA THR A 74 -17.37 -13.27 1.01
C THR A 74 -17.78 -13.88 2.35
N ASP A 75 -16.95 -14.70 2.97
CA ASP A 75 -17.24 -15.31 4.28
C ASP A 75 -16.71 -14.46 5.45
N GLY A 76 -17.20 -13.23 5.58
CA GLY A 76 -16.92 -12.37 6.72
C GLY A 76 -16.64 -10.90 6.38
N PRO A 77 -16.35 -10.06 7.38
CA PRO A 77 -16.01 -8.66 7.17
C PRO A 77 -14.62 -8.51 6.53
N GLY A 78 -14.53 -7.66 5.51
CA GLY A 78 -13.28 -7.36 4.81
C GLY A 78 -13.50 -6.33 3.70
N ASP A 79 -12.41 -5.84 3.12
CA ASP A 79 -12.45 -4.91 1.99
C ASP A 79 -12.38 -5.67 0.65
N ILE A 80 -13.16 -5.23 -0.33
CA ILE A 80 -13.12 -5.76 -1.70
C ILE A 80 -12.37 -4.76 -2.59
N ILE A 81 -11.29 -5.23 -3.23
CA ILE A 81 -10.47 -4.42 -4.13
C ILE A 81 -10.59 -4.97 -5.55
N VAL A 82 -11.01 -4.13 -6.50
CA VAL A 82 -11.10 -4.48 -7.92
C VAL A 82 -10.03 -3.74 -8.70
N GLY A 83 -9.10 -4.48 -9.30
CA GLY A 83 -8.03 -3.94 -10.14
C GLY A 83 -8.34 -4.09 -11.62
N VAL A 84 -8.32 -2.98 -12.37
CA VAL A 84 -8.41 -2.99 -13.83
C VAL A 84 -7.04 -2.67 -14.40
N ARG A 85 -6.46 -3.58 -15.20
CA ARG A 85 -5.18 -3.37 -15.89
C ARG A 85 -5.36 -3.41 -17.39
N GLY A 86 -4.75 -2.43 -18.06
CA GLY A 86 -4.56 -2.42 -19.50
C GLY A 86 -3.36 -3.28 -19.92
N PRO A 87 -3.03 -3.33 -21.22
CA PRO A 87 -1.91 -4.10 -21.74
C PRO A 87 -0.58 -3.64 -21.14
N GLU A 88 0.28 -4.59 -20.80
CA GLU A 88 1.61 -4.32 -20.21
C GLU A 88 2.58 -3.64 -21.19
N ARG A 89 2.30 -3.76 -22.49
CA ARG A 89 3.12 -3.22 -23.56
C ARG A 89 2.31 -2.25 -24.38
N GLU A 90 2.98 -1.24 -24.90
CA GLU A 90 2.39 -0.29 -25.81
C GLU A 90 1.95 -1.01 -27.10
N MET A 91 0.68 -0.83 -27.46
CA MET A 91 0.07 -1.46 -28.62
C MET A 91 -0.42 -0.37 -29.57
N THR A 92 0.05 -0.41 -30.82
CA THR A 92 -0.47 0.46 -31.89
C THR A 92 -1.54 -0.29 -32.67
N VAL A 93 -2.77 0.24 -32.68
CA VAL A 93 -3.87 -0.24 -33.52
C VAL A 93 -3.79 0.48 -34.86
N ARG A 94 -3.89 -0.26 -35.98
CA ARG A 94 -3.83 0.26 -37.35
C ARG A 94 -5.10 -0.07 -38.11
#